data_AF-A0A352A688-F1
#
_entry.id   AF-A0A352A688-F1
#
_cell.length_a   1.000
_cell.length_b   1.000
_cell.length_c   1.000
_cell.angle_alpha   90.00
_cell.angle_beta   90.00
_cell.angle_gamma   90.00
#
_symmetry.space_group_name_H-M   'P 1'
#
loop_
_entity.id
_entity.type
_entity.pdbx_description
1 polymer ?
#
loop_
_entity_poly.entity_id
_entity_poly.type
_entity_poly.pdbx_seq_one_letter_code
_entity_poly.pdbx_strand_id
1 'polypeptide(L)'
;DDDVLVKINKRHTNDQVLKLVEKCKQHNIMASLSFMVGFPWNPEKDFEETILLIEKIKNINSNTEILLFIFSPYLGTPLYETALEYGMDFPDSLEGWSKYTYEKSNAPWIDNHLLKKINRYISFFGTKDMPPNIAEFLQGGKNDKLAK
;
A
#
# COMPACT_ATOMS: atom_id res chain seq x y z
N ASP A 1 -11.53 -1.82 5.32
CA ASP A 1 -12.14 -3.03 5.89
C ASP A 1 -11.85 -3.11 7.39
N ASP A 2 -12.90 -3.05 8.22
CA ASP A 2 -12.75 -3.14 9.69
C ASP A 2 -12.33 -4.54 10.16
N ASP A 3 -12.68 -5.61 9.43
CA ASP A 3 -12.25 -6.98 9.76
C ASP A 3 -10.74 -7.12 9.60
N VAL A 4 -10.19 -6.49 8.54
CA VAL A 4 -8.74 -6.44 8.30
C VAL A 4 -8.06 -5.69 9.44
N LEU A 5 -8.55 -4.51 9.83
CA LEU A 5 -7.97 -3.72 10.93
C LEU A 5 -7.84 -4.54 12.22
N VAL A 6 -8.86 -5.32 12.57
CA VAL A 6 -8.83 -6.21 13.73
C VAL A 6 -7.75 -7.29 13.56
N LYS A 7 -7.71 -7.96 12.41
CA LYS A 7 -6.74 -9.05 12.14
C LYS A 7 -5.28 -8.58 12.13
N ILE A 8 -5.03 -7.34 11.71
CA ILE A 8 -3.69 -6.73 11.74
C ILE A 8 -3.40 -5.95 13.03
N ASN A 9 -4.26 -6.10 14.05
CA ASN A 9 -4.12 -5.48 15.38
C ASN A 9 -4.00 -3.95 15.33
N LYS A 10 -4.73 -3.29 14.42
CA LYS A 10 -4.88 -1.84 14.42
C LYS A 10 -5.91 -1.44 15.46
N ARG A 11 -5.55 -0.42 16.25
CA ARG A 11 -6.38 0.06 17.37
C ARG A 11 -7.31 1.21 17.01
N HIS A 12 -7.24 1.71 15.79
CA HIS A 12 -8.14 2.76 15.31
C HIS A 12 -9.26 2.18 14.46
N THR A 13 -10.35 2.93 14.32
CA THR A 13 -11.47 2.60 13.42
C THR A 13 -11.49 3.52 12.21
N ASN A 14 -12.25 3.15 11.17
CA ASN A 14 -12.44 4.01 9.99
C ASN A 14 -13.13 5.34 10.34
N ASP A 15 -14.10 5.33 11.28
CA ASP A 15 -14.75 6.56 11.76
C ASP A 15 -13.78 7.52 12.44
N GLN A 16 -12.79 7.00 13.16
CA GLN A 16 -11.75 7.84 13.77
C GLN A 16 -10.87 8.50 12.70
N VAL A 17 -10.59 7.80 11.59
CA VAL A 17 -9.87 8.38 10.45
C VAL A 17 -10.67 9.51 9.82
N LEU A 18 -11.98 9.34 9.61
CA LEU A 18 -12.85 10.39 9.06
C LEU A 18 -12.88 11.64 9.96
N LYS A 19 -13.07 11.46 11.27
CA LYS A 19 -13.03 12.55 12.26
C LYS A 19 -11.67 13.26 12.29
N LEU A 20 -10.58 12.52 12.12
CA LEU A 20 -9.24 13.09 12.01
C LEU A 20 -9.12 14.00 10.79
N VAL A 21 -9.61 13.56 9.61
CA VAL A 21 -9.56 14.36 8.39
C VAL A 21 -10.42 15.63 8.51
N GLU A 22 -11.60 15.54 9.10
CA GLU A 22 -12.45 16.70 9.40
C GLU A 22 -11.71 17.72 10.27
N LYS A 23 -11.07 17.25 11.35
CA LYS A 23 -10.31 18.10 12.26
C LYS A 23 -9.09 18.73 11.57
N CYS A 24 -8.35 17.97 10.76
CA CYS A 24 -7.24 18.49 9.96
C CYS A 24 -7.73 19.63 9.04
N LYS A 25 -8.85 19.42 8.34
CA LYS A 25 -9.46 20.46 7.48
C LYS A 25 -9.83 21.72 8.26
N GLN A 26 -10.46 21.60 9.43
CA GLN A 26 -10.85 22.74 10.27
C GLN A 26 -9.64 23.61 10.67
N HIS A 27 -8.46 23.01 10.79
CA HIS A 27 -7.23 23.68 11.20
C HIS A 27 -6.27 23.98 10.03
N ASN A 28 -6.71 23.86 8.78
CA ASN A 28 -5.87 24.04 7.58
C ASN A 28 -4.60 23.16 7.58
N ILE A 29 -4.70 21.96 8.14
CA ILE A 29 -3.63 20.95 8.10
C ILE A 29 -3.97 19.97 6.98
N MET A 30 -3.04 19.77 6.05
CA MET A 30 -3.16 18.71 5.04
C MET A 30 -2.86 17.36 5.68
N ALA A 31 -3.85 16.46 5.72
CA ALA A 31 -3.62 15.08 6.12
C ALA A 31 -2.91 14.31 4.99
N SER A 32 -1.96 13.45 5.36
CA SER A 32 -1.34 12.47 4.47
C SER A 32 -1.56 11.09 5.07
N LEU A 33 -2.23 10.21 4.32
CA LEU A 33 -2.73 8.93 4.82
C LEU A 33 -2.24 7.79 3.94
N SER A 34 -1.65 6.77 4.57
CA SER A 34 -1.24 5.54 3.91
C SER A 34 -2.27 4.44 4.12
N PHE A 35 -2.66 3.80 3.03
CA PHE A 35 -3.55 2.65 2.98
C PHE A 35 -2.83 1.44 2.42
N MET A 36 -3.27 0.27 2.86
CA MET A 36 -2.78 -1.01 2.36
C MET A 36 -3.98 -1.86 1.97
N VAL A 37 -3.90 -2.50 0.80
CA VAL A 37 -4.96 -3.34 0.25
C VAL A 37 -4.40 -4.68 -0.21
N GLY A 38 -5.29 -5.65 -0.43
CA GLY A 38 -4.94 -6.97 -0.94
C GLY A 38 -4.51 -7.94 0.15
N PHE A 39 -5.11 -7.83 1.34
CA PHE A 39 -4.89 -8.82 2.40
C PHE A 39 -5.50 -10.21 2.05
N PRO A 40 -4.92 -11.32 2.54
CA PRO A 40 -5.21 -12.67 2.06
C PRO A 40 -6.64 -13.16 2.29
N TRP A 41 -7.34 -12.66 3.32
CA TRP A 41 -8.61 -13.23 3.75
C TRP A 41 -9.79 -12.97 2.78
N ASN A 42 -9.87 -11.75 2.23
CA ASN A 42 -10.86 -11.36 1.23
C ASN A 42 -10.36 -10.11 0.47
N PRO A 43 -9.45 -10.29 -0.49
CA PRO A 43 -8.69 -9.17 -1.07
C PRO A 43 -9.56 -8.22 -1.92
N GLU A 44 -10.65 -8.71 -2.52
CA GLU A 44 -11.57 -7.84 -3.28
C GLU A 44 -12.43 -6.97 -2.35
N LYS A 45 -13.02 -7.56 -1.30
CA LYS A 45 -13.75 -6.79 -0.27
C LYS A 45 -12.84 -5.75 0.39
N ASP A 46 -11.63 -6.15 0.76
CA ASP A 46 -10.64 -5.27 1.39
C ASP A 46 -10.31 -4.06 0.50
N PHE A 47 -10.09 -4.30 -0.78
CA PHE A 47 -9.87 -3.24 -1.75
C PHE A 47 -11.09 -2.32 -1.88
N GLU A 48 -12.28 -2.86 -2.11
CA GLU A 48 -13.50 -2.08 -2.33
C GLU A 48 -13.87 -1.22 -1.11
N GLU A 49 -13.84 -1.78 0.10
CA GLU A 49 -14.11 -1.05 1.32
C GLU A 49 -13.07 0.04 1.59
N THR A 50 -11.81 -0.20 1.24
CA THR A 50 -10.74 0.78 1.37
C THR A 50 -10.93 1.94 0.39
N ILE A 51 -11.29 1.68 -0.87
CA ILE A 51 -11.58 2.74 -1.84
C ILE A 51 -12.80 3.57 -1.41
N LEU A 52 -13.88 2.94 -0.91
CA LEU A 52 -15.04 3.66 -0.39
C LEU A 52 -14.68 4.59 0.79
N LEU A 53 -13.76 4.17 1.65
CA LEU A 53 -13.26 5.03 2.73
C LEU A 53 -12.46 6.22 2.17
N ILE A 54 -11.58 5.97 1.19
CA ILE A 54 -10.80 7.03 0.54
C ILE A 54 -11.70 8.05 -0.15
N GLU A 55 -12.78 7.61 -0.80
CA GLU A 55 -13.77 8.51 -1.41
C GLU A 55 -14.45 9.41 -0.36
N LYS A 56 -14.85 8.85 0.79
CA LYS A 56 -15.39 9.64 1.92
C LYS A 56 -14.36 10.67 2.42
N ILE A 57 -13.09 10.27 2.54
CA ILE A 57 -11.99 11.16 2.95
C ILE A 57 -11.83 12.31 1.94
N LYS A 58 -11.81 12.01 0.64
CA LYS A 58 -11.68 13.02 -0.42
C LYS A 58 -12.88 13.96 -0.49
N ASN A 59 -14.08 13.49 -0.15
CA ASN A 59 -15.27 14.32 -0.02
C ASN A 59 -15.17 15.28 1.18
N ILE A 60 -14.57 14.85 2.29
CA ILE A 60 -14.30 15.72 3.44
C ILE A 60 -13.24 16.77 3.04
N ASN A 61 -12.08 16.33 2.54
CA ASN A 61 -10.99 17.21 2.13
C ASN A 61 -10.30 16.67 0.88
N SER A 62 -10.54 17.32 -0.26
CA SER A 62 -9.94 16.93 -1.55
C SER A 62 -8.41 17.00 -1.55
N ASN A 63 -7.84 17.87 -0.71
CA ASN A 63 -6.40 18.09 -0.59
C ASN A 63 -5.69 17.01 0.25
N THR A 64 -6.41 16.10 0.90
CA THR A 64 -5.77 15.01 1.65
C THR A 64 -4.92 14.15 0.72
N GLU A 65 -3.64 13.97 1.04
CA GLU A 65 -2.75 13.07 0.31
C GLU A 65 -3.08 11.62 0.63
N ILE A 66 -3.09 10.77 -0.40
CA ILE A 66 -3.40 9.35 -0.30
C ILE A 66 -2.21 8.58 -0.84
N LEU A 67 -1.66 7.68 -0.03
CA LEU A 67 -0.67 6.71 -0.44
C LEU A 67 -1.32 5.33 -0.39
N LEU A 68 -1.33 4.61 -1.51
CA LEU A 68 -1.94 3.29 -1.61
C LEU A 68 -0.89 2.21 -1.90
N PHE A 69 -0.81 1.22 -1.03
CA PHE A 69 0.15 0.11 -1.12
C PHE A 69 -0.56 -1.23 -1.22
N ILE A 70 0.10 -2.20 -1.85
CA ILE A 70 -0.31 -3.60 -1.81
C ILE A 70 0.33 -4.22 -0.56
N PHE A 71 -0.43 -5.03 0.16
CA PHE A 71 0.09 -5.79 1.29
C PHE A 71 1.24 -6.70 0.84
N SER A 72 2.39 -6.51 1.48
CA SER A 72 3.59 -7.30 1.29
C SER A 72 4.01 -7.88 2.65
N PRO A 73 3.87 -9.19 2.88
CA PRO A 73 4.27 -9.81 4.15
C PRO A 73 5.80 -9.79 4.32
N TYR A 74 6.25 -9.54 5.55
CA TYR A 74 7.66 -9.52 5.92
C TYR A 74 7.99 -10.67 6.88
N LEU A 75 9.14 -11.31 6.65
CA LEU A 75 9.68 -12.35 7.51
C LEU A 75 9.77 -11.88 8.97
N GLY A 76 9.32 -12.73 9.90
CA GLY A 76 9.32 -12.44 11.34
C GLY A 76 8.13 -11.60 11.83
N THR A 77 7.15 -11.30 10.97
CA THR A 77 5.86 -10.72 11.39
C THR A 77 4.78 -11.80 11.53
N PRO A 78 3.74 -11.62 12.37
CA PRO A 78 2.63 -12.59 12.44
C PRO A 78 1.94 -12.82 11.10
N LEU A 79 1.93 -11.80 10.23
CA LEU A 79 1.33 -11.88 8.91
C LEU A 79 2.17 -12.70 7.90
N TYR A 80 3.41 -13.06 8.25
CA TYR A 80 4.23 -13.98 7.47
C TYR A 80 3.64 -15.39 7.47
N GLU A 81 3.25 -15.90 8.65
CA GLU A 81 2.64 -17.22 8.78
C GLU A 81 1.29 -17.26 8.06
N THR A 82 0.47 -16.21 8.22
CA THR A 82 -0.78 -16.06 7.45
C THR A 82 -0.52 -16.06 5.95
N ALA A 83 0.52 -15.40 5.48
CA ALA A 83 0.87 -15.39 4.07
C ALA A 83 1.25 -16.79 3.55
N LEU A 84 2.02 -17.57 4.32
CA LEU A 84 2.34 -18.97 4.02
C LEU A 84 1.08 -19.84 3.91
N GLU A 85 0.15 -19.72 4.86
CA GLU A 85 -1.13 -20.46 4.86
C GLU A 85 -1.96 -20.20 3.61
N TYR A 86 -1.85 -19.00 3.03
CA TYR A 86 -2.54 -18.58 1.81
C TYR A 86 -1.70 -18.78 0.53
N GLY A 87 -0.63 -19.56 0.62
CA GLY A 87 0.12 -20.05 -0.53
C GLY A 87 1.28 -19.18 -0.99
N MET A 88 1.74 -18.22 -0.17
CA MET A 88 3.00 -17.52 -0.48
C MET A 88 4.17 -18.48 -0.44
N ASP A 89 5.04 -18.33 -1.43
CA ASP A 89 6.31 -19.04 -1.53
C ASP A 89 7.45 -18.03 -1.42
N PHE A 90 8.04 -17.94 -0.21
CA PHE A 90 9.10 -16.99 0.07
C PHE A 90 10.46 -17.53 -0.35
N PRO A 91 11.35 -16.68 -0.87
CA PRO A 91 12.67 -17.10 -1.31
C PRO A 91 13.58 -17.46 -0.13
N ASP A 92 14.49 -18.40 -0.37
CA ASP A 92 15.51 -18.87 0.56
C ASP A 92 16.87 -18.19 0.37
N SER A 93 16.98 -17.28 -0.61
CA SER A 93 18.20 -16.60 -1.04
C SER A 93 18.00 -15.10 -1.14
N LEU A 94 19.08 -14.34 -0.92
CA LEU A 94 19.08 -12.88 -1.02
C LEU A 94 18.68 -12.42 -2.43
N GLU A 95 19.16 -13.12 -3.45
CA GLU A 95 18.82 -12.87 -4.85
C GLU A 95 17.33 -13.10 -5.11
N GLY A 96 16.71 -14.08 -4.47
CA GLY A 96 15.26 -14.27 -4.52
C GLY A 96 14.50 -13.11 -3.88
N TRP A 97 14.95 -12.64 -2.71
CA TRP A 97 14.38 -11.47 -2.03
C TRP A 97 14.50 -10.19 -2.86
N SER A 98 15.51 -10.06 -3.73
CA SER A 98 15.63 -8.90 -4.63
C SER A 98 14.43 -8.72 -5.58
N LYS A 99 13.64 -9.79 -5.80
CA LYS A 99 12.44 -9.76 -6.66
C LYS A 99 11.18 -9.25 -5.93
N TYR A 100 11.28 -9.04 -4.62
CA TYR A 100 10.21 -8.48 -3.79
C TYR A 100 10.35 -6.97 -3.73
N THR A 101 9.69 -6.28 -4.65
CA THR A 101 9.74 -4.83 -4.78
C THR A 101 8.38 -4.19 -4.49
N TYR A 102 8.37 -2.89 -4.22
CA TYR A 102 7.13 -2.12 -4.08
C TYR A 102 6.27 -2.12 -5.35
N GLU A 103 6.89 -2.33 -6.51
CA GLU A 103 6.22 -2.25 -7.80
C GLU A 103 5.42 -3.51 -8.12
N LYS A 104 5.93 -4.68 -7.71
CA LYS A 104 5.38 -5.98 -8.09
C LYS A 104 4.71 -6.65 -6.90
N SER A 105 3.42 -6.97 -7.05
CA SER A 105 2.74 -7.87 -6.13
C SER A 105 3.24 -9.29 -6.32
N ASN A 106 3.64 -9.95 -5.23
CA ASN A 106 3.96 -11.38 -5.21
C ASN A 106 2.84 -12.22 -4.55
N ALA A 107 1.73 -11.58 -4.17
CA ALA A 107 0.63 -12.22 -3.45
C ALA A 107 -0.20 -13.14 -4.38
N PRO A 108 -0.25 -14.47 -4.14
CA PRO A 108 -0.94 -15.42 -5.01
C PRO A 108 -2.47 -15.35 -4.92
N TRP A 109 -3.01 -14.80 -3.82
CA TRP A 109 -4.45 -14.61 -3.63
C TRP A 109 -5.01 -13.38 -4.37
N ILE A 110 -4.15 -12.56 -4.99
CA ILE A 110 -4.59 -11.42 -5.81
C ILE A 110 -4.56 -11.85 -7.27
N ASP A 111 -5.74 -12.00 -7.87
CA ASP A 111 -5.84 -12.31 -9.29
C ASP A 111 -5.47 -11.11 -10.20
N ASN A 112 -5.32 -11.37 -11.50
CA ASN A 112 -4.96 -10.36 -12.48
C ASN A 112 -6.00 -9.25 -12.64
N HIS A 113 -7.28 -9.52 -12.36
CA HIS A 113 -8.35 -8.53 -12.50
C HIS A 113 -8.29 -7.52 -11.35
N LEU A 114 -8.22 -8.03 -10.12
CA LEU A 114 -8.04 -7.23 -8.92
C LEU A 114 -6.72 -6.45 -8.94
N LEU A 115 -5.62 -7.08 -9.35
CA LEU A 115 -4.32 -6.40 -9.48
C LEU A 115 -4.40 -5.21 -10.46
N LYS A 116 -5.10 -5.36 -11.59
CA LYS A 116 -5.34 -4.25 -12.53
C LYS A 116 -6.18 -3.13 -11.93
N LYS A 117 -7.22 -3.46 -11.16
CA LYS A 117 -8.01 -2.46 -10.41
C LYS A 117 -7.12 -1.70 -9.44
N ILE A 118 -6.35 -2.40 -8.60
CA ILE A 118 -5.47 -1.79 -7.60
C ILE A 118 -4.44 -0.87 -8.28
N ASN A 119 -3.75 -1.35 -9.31
CA ASN A 119 -2.72 -0.57 -10.00
C ASN A 119 -3.24 0.73 -10.63
N ARG A 120 -4.51 0.75 -11.09
CA ARG A 120 -5.14 1.99 -11.56
C ARG A 120 -5.23 3.05 -10.47
N TYR A 121 -5.60 2.66 -9.25
CA TYR A 121 -5.68 3.59 -8.12
C TYR A 121 -4.29 4.00 -7.60
N ILE A 122 -3.34 3.07 -7.54
CA ILE A 122 -1.95 3.39 -7.18
C ILE A 122 -1.37 4.45 -8.12
N SER A 123 -1.59 4.30 -9.43
CA SER A 123 -1.17 5.29 -10.43
C SER A 123 -1.97 6.59 -10.30
N PHE A 124 -3.28 6.53 -10.09
CA PHE A 124 -4.12 7.72 -9.89
C PHE A 124 -3.67 8.59 -8.71
N PHE A 125 -3.27 7.96 -7.60
CA PHE A 125 -2.77 8.67 -6.42
C PHE A 125 -1.29 9.04 -6.51
N GLY A 126 -0.59 8.63 -7.57
CA GLY A 126 0.84 8.89 -7.74
C GLY A 126 1.72 8.29 -6.64
N THR A 127 1.24 7.24 -5.94
CA THR A 127 2.00 6.64 -4.81
C THR A 127 3.35 6.06 -5.27
N LYS A 128 3.44 5.66 -6.54
CA LYS A 128 4.66 5.15 -7.16
C LYS A 128 5.31 6.16 -8.11
N ASP A 129 4.77 7.38 -8.21
CA ASP A 129 5.31 8.38 -9.11
C ASP A 129 6.58 8.96 -8.50
N MET A 130 7.70 8.69 -9.16
CA MET A 130 8.99 9.22 -8.77
C MET A 130 9.35 10.37 -9.71
N PRO A 131 9.72 11.54 -9.16
CA PRO A 131 10.31 12.60 -9.96
C PRO A 131 11.49 12.06 -10.79
N PRO A 132 11.63 12.42 -12.08
CA PRO A 132 12.64 11.85 -12.97
C PRO A 132 14.08 11.93 -12.41
N ASN A 133 14.40 13.01 -11.69
CA ASN A 133 15.70 13.21 -11.05
C ASN A 133 15.99 12.19 -9.93
N ILE A 134 14.97 11.75 -9.18
CA ILE A 134 15.14 10.71 -8.15
C ILE A 134 15.23 9.33 -8.81
N ALA A 135 14.46 9.08 -9.88
CA ALA A 135 14.56 7.84 -10.64
C ALA A 135 15.96 7.65 -11.25
N GLU A 136 16.52 8.70 -11.84
CA GLU A 136 17.90 8.70 -12.37
C GLU A 136 18.95 8.47 -11.27
N PHE A 137 18.75 9.06 -10.08
CA PHE A 137 19.64 8.85 -8.93
C PHE A 137 19.62 7.39 -8.45
N LEU A 138 18.43 6.81 -8.24
CA LEU A 138 18.30 5.43 -7.74
C LEU A 138 18.76 4.37 -8.74
N GLN A 139 18.70 4.67 -10.03
CA GLN A 139 19.24 3.79 -11.09
C GLN A 139 20.77 3.89 -11.23
N GLY A 140 21.45 4.59 -10.31
CA GLY A 140 22.90 4.79 -10.34
C GLY A 140 23.29 5.55 -11.60
N GLY A 141 22.74 6.76 -11.75
CA GLY A 141 22.81 7.59 -12.95
C GLY A 141 24.13 7.46 -13.71
N LYS A 142 24.09 7.50 -15.05
CA LYS A 142 25.17 7.16 -16.00
C LYS A 142 26.58 7.75 -15.73
N ASN A 143 26.74 8.62 -14.73
CA ASN A 143 27.99 9.28 -14.32
C ASN A 143 28.41 9.01 -12.86
N ASP A 144 27.87 8.02 -12.15
CA ASP A 144 28.27 7.77 -10.77
C ASP A 144 29.70 7.20 -10.69
N LYS A 145 30.66 8.08 -10.41
CA LYS A 145 32.10 7.79 -10.31
C LYS A 145 32.48 7.02 -9.04
N LEU A 146 31.51 6.69 -8.18
CA LEU A 146 31.73 5.93 -6.94
C LEU A 146 31.54 4.41 -7.13
N ALA A 147 31.06 3.95 -8.29
CA ALA A 147 30.93 2.53 -8.64
C ALA A 147 32.16 1.98 -9.39
N LYS A 148 33.37 2.28 -8.90
CA LYS A 148 34.63 1.68 -9.38
C LYS A 148 35.28 0.84 -8.30
#